data_AF-A0A1I4P926-F1
#
_entry.id   AF-A0A1I4P926-F1
#
_cell.length_a   1.000
_cell.length_b   1.000
_cell.length_c   1.000
_cell.angle_alpha   90.00
_cell.angle_beta   90.00
_cell.angle_gamma   90.00
#
_symmetry.space_group_name_H-M   'P 1'
#
loop_
_entity.id
_entity.type
_entity.pdbx_description
1 polymer ?
#
loop_
_entity_poly.entity_id
_entity_poly.type
_entity_poly.pdbx_seq_one_letter_code
_entity_poly.pdbx_strand_id
1 'polypeptide(L)'
;MRKHIISTIQAHASTQYPKECCGLLLAIGAKQKYFPCRNTATEPNEEFRIDPEDYARAEDLGEVIGIVHSHPDATSRPSPRDLAMCEATGQP
;
A
#
# COMPACT_ATOMS: atom_id res chain seq x y z
N MET A 1 8.29 -11.02 -5.03
CA MET A 1 7.22 -11.04 -4.01
C MET A 1 6.54 -12.41 -4.03
N ARG A 2 6.20 -13.01 -2.88
CA ARG A 2 5.58 -14.36 -2.84
C ARG A 2 4.13 -14.31 -3.38
N LYS A 3 3.70 -15.35 -4.12
CA LYS A 3 2.38 -15.38 -4.81
C LYS A 3 1.18 -15.12 -3.89
N HIS A 4 1.22 -15.57 -2.65
CA HIS A 4 0.12 -15.35 -1.69
C HIS A 4 -0.05 -13.87 -1.31
N ILE A 5 1.04 -13.11 -1.24
CA ILE A 5 1.02 -11.67 -0.91
C ILE A 5 0.28 -10.90 -2.00
N ILE A 6 0.62 -11.21 -3.27
CA ILE A 6 -0.04 -10.61 -4.44
C ILE A 6 -1.54 -10.91 -4.44
N SER A 7 -1.93 -12.16 -4.12
CA SER A 7 -3.35 -12.52 -4.03
C SER A 7 -4.09 -11.76 -2.93
N THR A 8 -3.46 -11.54 -1.77
CA THR A 8 -4.07 -10.74 -0.70
C THR A 8 -4.22 -9.27 -1.11
N ILE A 9 -3.22 -8.71 -1.78
CA ILE A 9 -3.28 -7.33 -2.32
C ILE A 9 -4.41 -7.21 -3.33
N GLN A 10 -4.54 -8.16 -4.26
CA GLN A 10 -5.60 -8.16 -5.26
C GLN A 10 -7.00 -8.25 -4.63
N ALA A 11 -7.17 -9.12 -3.62
CA ALA A 11 -8.43 -9.21 -2.89
C ALA A 11 -8.77 -7.90 -2.18
N HIS A 12 -7.77 -7.25 -1.55
CA HIS A 12 -7.96 -5.95 -0.91
C HIS A 12 -8.34 -4.86 -1.93
N ALA A 13 -7.64 -4.79 -3.06
CA ALA A 13 -7.97 -3.87 -4.15
C ALA A 13 -9.41 -4.04 -4.66
N SER A 14 -9.85 -5.29 -4.88
CA SER A 14 -11.22 -5.57 -5.29
C SER A 14 -12.26 -5.12 -4.26
N THR A 15 -11.95 -5.18 -2.96
CA THR A 15 -12.88 -4.73 -1.90
C THR A 15 -12.95 -3.21 -1.76
N GLN A 16 -11.91 -2.49 -2.17
CA GLN A 16 -11.85 -1.03 -2.07
C GLN A 16 -12.39 -0.33 -3.32
N TYR A 17 -12.53 -1.05 -4.45
CA TYR A 17 -13.07 -0.50 -5.68
C TYR A 17 -14.41 0.25 -5.45
N PRO A 18 -14.57 1.49 -5.97
CA PRO A 18 -13.71 2.19 -6.94
C PRO A 18 -12.54 3.00 -6.34
N LYS A 19 -12.30 2.94 -5.03
CA LYS A 19 -11.20 3.65 -4.37
C LYS A 19 -9.86 2.92 -4.58
N GLU A 20 -8.77 3.67 -4.54
CA GLU A 20 -7.43 3.11 -4.38
C GLU A 20 -7.33 2.39 -3.03
N CYS A 21 -6.90 1.13 -3.04
CA CYS A 21 -6.44 0.48 -1.83
C CYS A 21 -4.99 0.89 -1.55
N CYS A 22 -4.62 0.99 -0.28
CA CYS A 22 -3.25 1.17 0.16
C CYS A 22 -2.91 0.19 1.29
N GLY A 23 -1.64 -0.11 1.48
CA GLY A 23 -1.17 -0.99 2.53
C GLY A 23 0.35 -1.03 2.60
N LEU A 24 0.84 -1.73 3.62
CA LEU A 24 2.25 -1.82 3.94
C LEU A 24 2.75 -3.25 3.77
N LEU A 25 3.97 -3.39 3.28
CA LEU A 25 4.70 -4.64 3.30
C LEU A 25 5.60 -4.67 4.54
N LEU A 26 5.34 -5.61 5.42
CA LEU A 26 6.07 -5.78 6.67
C LEU A 26 7.05 -6.94 6.58
N ALA A 27 8.25 -6.75 7.11
CA ALA A 27 9.19 -7.80 7.45
C ALA A 27 9.02 -8.16 8.94
N ILE A 28 8.58 -9.40 9.18
CA ILE A 28 8.43 -9.98 10.53
C ILE A 28 9.41 -11.16 10.62
N GLY A 29 10.62 -10.87 11.11
CA GLY A 29 11.74 -11.81 11.04
C GLY A 29 12.06 -12.18 9.59
N ALA A 30 12.10 -13.48 9.28
CA ALA A 30 12.38 -13.97 7.91
C ALA A 30 11.15 -13.99 6.98
N LYS A 31 9.99 -13.51 7.43
CA LYS A 31 8.72 -13.56 6.68
C LYS A 31 8.30 -12.16 6.25
N GLN A 32 7.75 -12.07 5.04
CA GLN A 32 7.07 -10.88 4.54
C GLN A 32 5.57 -11.05 4.72
N LYS A 33 4.88 -10.00 5.17
CA LYS A 33 3.43 -9.98 5.38
C LYS A 33 2.86 -8.68 4.84
N TYR A 34 1.76 -8.77 4.09
CA TYR A 34 1.00 -7.60 3.68
C TYR A 34 0.05 -7.17 4.81
N PHE A 35 0.00 -5.87 5.07
CA PHE A 35 -0.88 -5.24 6.04
C PHE A 35 -1.78 -4.24 5.29
N PRO A 36 -3.10 -4.47 5.18
CA PRO A 36 -4.01 -3.53 4.54
C PRO A 36 -4.18 -2.28 5.41
N CYS A 37 -4.15 -1.10 4.80
CA CYS A 37 -4.35 0.19 5.47
C CYS A 37 -5.56 0.92 4.88
N ARG A 38 -6.16 1.80 5.68
CA ARG A 38 -7.21 2.71 5.24
C ARG A 38 -6.62 3.83 4.40
N ASN A 39 -7.27 4.11 3.26
CA ASN A 39 -6.99 5.29 2.46
C ASN A 39 -7.77 6.50 3.01
N THR A 40 -7.04 7.50 3.51
CA THR A 40 -7.56 8.73 4.12
C THR A 40 -7.40 9.95 3.20
N ALA A 41 -7.08 9.74 1.92
CA ALA A 41 -7.00 10.82 0.94
C ALA A 41 -8.35 11.51 0.76
N THR A 42 -8.31 12.81 0.45
CA THR A 42 -9.49 13.62 0.13
C THR A 42 -10.15 13.12 -1.16
N GLU A 43 -9.35 12.64 -2.11
CA GLU A 43 -9.77 12.08 -3.39
C GLU A 43 -9.31 10.62 -3.49
N PRO A 44 -9.96 9.69 -2.76
CA PRO A 44 -9.47 8.33 -2.58
C PRO A 44 -9.56 7.45 -3.84
N ASN A 45 -10.08 7.96 -4.94
CA ASN A 45 -10.12 7.25 -6.23
C ASN A 45 -8.90 7.55 -7.10
N GLU A 46 -8.15 8.62 -6.80
CA GLU A 46 -7.03 9.12 -7.62
C GLU A 46 -5.73 9.27 -6.81
N GLU A 47 -5.83 9.25 -5.47
CA GLU A 47 -4.70 9.38 -4.57
C GLU A 47 -4.87 8.44 -3.37
N PHE A 48 -3.74 8.09 -2.75
CA PHE A 48 -3.74 7.40 -1.46
C PHE A 48 -2.99 8.19 -0.39
N ARG A 49 -3.55 8.15 0.83
CA ARG A 49 -2.88 8.56 2.06
C ARG A 49 -3.09 7.48 3.10
N ILE A 50 -2.00 6.86 3.54
CA ILE A 50 -2.05 5.84 4.58
C ILE A 50 -2.50 6.48 5.89
N ASP A 51 -3.50 5.88 6.53
CA ASP A 51 -3.91 6.26 7.88
C ASP A 51 -2.72 6.15 8.86
N PRO A 52 -2.37 7.23 9.60
CA PRO A 52 -1.22 7.22 10.49
C PRO A 52 -1.35 6.21 11.64
N GLU A 53 -2.57 5.88 12.07
CA GLU A 53 -2.81 4.86 13.09
C GLU A 53 -2.54 3.46 12.52
N ASP A 54 -2.94 3.21 11.28
CA ASP A 54 -2.66 1.94 10.60
C ASP A 54 -1.16 1.77 10.37
N TYR A 55 -0.44 2.86 10.06
CA TYR A 55 1.02 2.85 9.92
C TYR A 55 1.69 2.49 11.25
N ALA A 56 1.33 3.17 12.34
CA ALA A 56 1.89 2.90 13.68
C ALA A 56 1.64 1.45 14.11
N ARG A 57 0.42 0.93 13.88
CA ARG A 57 0.09 -0.47 14.16
C ARG A 57 0.90 -1.46 13.32
N ALA A 58 1.29 -1.07 12.11
CA ALA A 58 2.08 -1.91 11.24
C ALA A 58 3.55 -1.97 11.73
N GLU A 59 4.10 -0.84 12.21
CA GLU A 59 5.42 -0.76 12.85
C GLU A 59 5.50 -1.59 14.14
N ASP A 60 4.42 -1.63 14.94
CA ASP A 60 4.34 -2.48 16.14
C ASP A 60 4.41 -3.98 15.81
N LEU A 61 4.05 -4.37 14.58
CA LEU A 61 4.01 -5.76 14.13
C LEU A 61 5.31 -6.20 13.45
N GLY A 62 6.03 -5.28 12.80
CA GLY A 62 7.26 -5.57 12.07
C GLY A 62 7.83 -4.35 11.34
N GLU A 63 8.96 -4.56 10.69
CA GLU A 63 9.64 -3.49 9.94
C GLU A 63 8.90 -3.20 8.63
N VAL A 64 8.54 -1.93 8.40
CA VAL A 64 7.94 -1.48 7.14
C VAL A 64 9.02 -1.42 6.06
N ILE A 65 8.93 -2.33 5.09
CA ILE A 65 9.92 -2.49 4.01
C ILE A 65 9.39 -2.06 2.64
N GLY A 66 8.16 -1.56 2.57
CA GLY A 66 7.59 -1.02 1.34
C GLY A 66 6.11 -0.65 1.47
N ILE A 67 5.68 0.19 0.54
CA ILE A 67 4.29 0.65 0.41
C ILE A 67 3.67 -0.03 -0.81
N VAL A 68 2.40 -0.38 -0.71
CA VAL A 68 1.63 -1.00 -1.79
C VAL A 68 0.33 -0.22 -1.94
N HIS A 69 0.00 0.19 -3.17
CA HIS A 69 -1.31 0.73 -3.50
C HIS A 69 -1.81 0.19 -4.83
N SER A 70 -3.11 0.34 -5.09
CA SER A 70 -3.73 -0.04 -6.36
C SER A 70 -4.18 1.19 -7.12
N HIS A 71 -3.97 1.17 -8.43
CA HIS A 71 -4.61 2.10 -9.37
C HIS A 71 -5.88 1.46 -9.93
N PRO A 72 -7.09 1.86 -9.49
CA PRO A 72 -8.33 1.42 -10.11
C PRO A 72 -8.40 1.99 -11.53
N ASP A 73 -8.69 1.13 -12.52
CA ASP A 73 -8.90 1.48 -13.92
C ASP A 73 -7.70 2.12 -14.68
N ALA A 74 -6.53 2.26 -14.04
CA ALA A 74 -5.28 2.66 -14.70
C ALA A 74 -4.30 1.47 -14.87
N THR A 75 -3.29 1.66 -15.71
CA THR A 75 -2.22 0.66 -15.88
C THR A 75 -1.41 0.54 -14.60
N SER A 76 -0.83 -0.65 -14.30
CA SER A 76 0.04 -0.88 -13.13
C SER A 76 1.38 -0.10 -13.14
N ARG A 77 1.49 0.92 -13.98
CA ARG A 77 2.65 1.81 -14.06
C ARG A 77 2.49 2.92 -13.03
N PRO A 78 3.53 3.23 -12.24
CA PRO A 78 3.49 4.33 -11.30
C PRO A 78 3.20 5.64 -12.04
N SER A 79 2.29 6.43 -11.49
CA SER A 79 2.00 7.78 -11.95
C SER A 79 3.17 8.73 -11.61
N PRO A 80 3.25 9.92 -12.24
CA PRO A 80 4.24 10.93 -11.85
C PRO A 80 4.18 11.34 -10.38
N ARG A 81 3.01 11.21 -9.72
CA ARG A 81 2.84 11.48 -8.28
C ARG A 81 3.39 10.35 -7.41
N ASP A 82 3.26 9.10 -7.85
CA ASP A 82 3.84 7.96 -7.13
C ASP A 82 5.36 8.03 -7.12
N LEU A 83 5.95 8.42 -8.25
CA LEU A 83 7.39 8.66 -8.35
C LEU A 83 7.85 9.78 -7.40
N ALA A 84 7.09 10.88 -7.30
CA ALA A 84 7.39 11.96 -6.37
C ALA A 84 7.26 11.54 -4.90
N MET A 85 6.34 10.63 -4.56
CA MET A 85 6.16 10.12 -3.20
C MET A 85 7.30 9.17 -2.80
N CYS A 86 7.76 8.29 -3.71
CA CYS A 86 8.95 7.45 -3.49
C CYS A 86 10.22 8.30 -3.28
N GLU A 87 10.42 9.35 -4.09
CA GLU A 87 11.57 10.25 -3.93
C GLU A 87 11.53 11.02 -2.60
N ALA A 88 10.35 11.41 -2.13
CA ALA A 88 10.19 12.13 -0.87
C ALA A 88 10.36 11.26 0.39
N THR A 89 10.07 9.95 0.29
CA THR A 89 10.10 9.03 1.44
C THR A 89 11.35 8.14 1.49
N GLY A 90 12.16 8.12 0.42
CA GLY A 90 13.37 7.28 0.36
C GLY A 90 13.09 5.78 0.34
N GLN A 91 11.84 5.39 0.07
CA GLN A 91 11.43 4.00 -0.05
C GLN A 91 11.02 3.69 -1.51
N PRO A 92 11.43 2.53 -2.05
CA PRO A 92 11.05 2.09 -3.40
C PRO A 92 9.57 1.69 -3.51
#